data_AF-A0A349XMU0-F1
#
_entry.id   AF-A0A349XMU0-F1
#
_cell.length_a   1.000
_cell.length_b   1.000
_cell.length_c   1.000
_cell.angle_alpha   90.00
_cell.angle_beta   90.00
_cell.angle_gamma   90.00
#
_symmetry.space_group_name_H-M   'P 1'
#
loop_
_entity.id
_entity.type
_entity.pdbx_description
1 polymer ?
#
loop_
_entity_poly.entity_id
_entity_poly.type
_entity_poly.pdbx_seq_one_letter_code
_entity_poly.pdbx_strand_id
1 'polypeptide(L)'
;MASSQTRAIQNYRSRLGDRGLARFEVLGRESDRSLIRSLARRLAEDGPEAANLRTFLSETVAGEPPKKGGILAALRRSPLVGAELDTARSREEGREIDF
;
A
#
# COMPACT_ATOMS: atom_id res chain seq x y z
N MET A 1 22.92 39.28 12.41
CA MET A 1 21.92 38.74 13.36
C MET A 1 20.88 37.97 12.55
N ALA A 2 20.63 36.69 12.84
CA ALA A 2 19.57 35.95 12.14
C ALA A 2 18.22 36.56 12.48
N SER A 3 17.40 36.86 11.47
CA SER A 3 16.08 37.46 11.67
C SER A 3 15.19 36.52 12.51
N SER A 4 14.17 37.08 13.16
CA SER A 4 13.15 36.29 13.87
C SER A 4 12.55 35.18 12.99
N GLN A 5 12.43 35.44 11.69
CA GLN A 5 11.98 34.47 10.69
C GLN A 5 12.95 33.30 10.51
N THR A 6 14.26 33.54 10.41
CA THR A 6 15.25 32.46 10.28
C THR A 6 15.23 31.54 11.49
N ARG A 7 15.11 32.10 12.70
CA ARG A 7 14.99 31.32 13.95
C ARG A 7 13.70 30.52 14.00
N ALA A 8 12.57 31.09 13.57
CA ALA A 8 11.29 30.38 13.51
C ALA A 8 11.36 29.16 12.57
N ILE A 9 11.99 29.31 11.40
CA ILE A 9 12.19 28.23 10.44
C ILE A 9 13.09 27.13 11.03
N GLN A 10 14.20 27.49 11.69
CA GLN A 10 15.10 26.53 12.31
C GLN A 10 14.42 25.74 13.43
N ASN A 11 13.68 26.42 14.32
CA ASN A 11 12.94 25.77 15.40
C ASN A 11 11.86 24.82 14.86
N TYR A 12 11.15 25.22 13.81
CA TYR A 12 10.18 24.34 13.14
C TYR A 12 10.86 23.10 12.56
N ARG A 13 12.03 23.25 11.93
CA ARG A 13 12.81 22.12 11.40
C ARG A 13 13.28 21.18 12.51
N SER A 14 13.75 21.71 13.63
CA SER A 14 14.15 20.88 14.78
C SER A 14 12.99 20.01 15.26
N ARG A 15 11.79 20.60 15.43
CA ARG A 15 10.58 19.88 15.85
C ARG A 15 10.12 18.81 14.84
N LEU A 16 10.37 19.03 13.55
CA LEU A 16 10.11 18.00 12.54
C LEU A 16 11.11 16.83 12.67
N GLY A 17 12.38 17.14 12.90
CA GLY A 17 13.43 16.14 13.15
C GLY A 17 13.16 15.30 14.40
N ASP A 18 12.68 15.92 15.49
CA ASP A 18 12.29 15.21 16.72
C ASP A 18 11.16 14.19 16.50
N ARG A 19 10.37 14.38 15.43
CA ARG A 19 9.33 13.44 14.97
C ARG A 19 9.82 12.42 13.94
N GLY A 20 11.13 12.35 13.70
CA GLY A 20 11.73 11.47 12.70
C GLY A 20 11.50 11.91 11.24
N LEU A 21 11.03 13.14 11.00
CA LEU A 21 10.75 13.63 9.66
C LEU A 21 11.96 14.39 9.09
N ALA A 22 12.43 13.94 7.93
CA ALA A 22 13.50 14.58 7.18
C ALA A 22 12.97 15.16 5.86
N ARG A 23 13.57 16.28 5.43
CA ARG A 23 13.34 16.84 4.10
C ARG A 23 14.40 16.31 3.14
N PHE A 24 13.96 15.82 2.00
CA PHE A 24 14.80 15.41 0.90
C PHE A 24 14.21 15.90 -0.42
N GLU A 25 15.05 16.05 -1.44
CA GLU A 25 14.65 16.47 -2.77
C GLU A 25 14.52 15.24 -3.68
N VAL A 26 13.48 15.21 -4.50
CA VAL A 26 13.17 14.08 -5.39
C VAL A 26 12.95 14.61 -6.80
N LEU A 27 13.56 13.98 -7.79
CA LEU A 27 13.28 14.19 -9.20
C LEU A 27 12.08 13.31 -9.61
N GLY A 28 11.07 13.90 -10.24
CA GLY A 28 9.87 13.19 -10.68
C GLY A 28 9.12 13.97 -11.75
N ARG A 29 8.11 13.35 -12.37
CA ARG A 29 7.25 14.04 -13.33
C ARG A 29 6.30 14.99 -12.59
N GLU A 30 5.97 16.12 -13.21
CA GLU A 30 5.04 17.09 -12.59
C GLU A 30 3.66 16.46 -12.33
N SER A 31 3.23 15.52 -13.17
CA SER A 31 1.98 14.76 -12.99
C SER A 31 1.92 14.02 -11.65
N ASP A 32 3.06 13.56 -11.16
CA ASP A 32 3.15 12.65 -10.01
C ASP A 32 3.34 13.42 -8.70
N ARG A 33 3.56 14.75 -8.79
CA ARG A 33 3.88 15.61 -7.64
C ARG A 33 2.82 15.58 -6.54
N SER A 34 1.54 15.64 -6.92
CA SER A 34 0.43 15.59 -5.97
C SER A 34 0.34 14.23 -5.28
N LEU A 35 0.52 13.15 -6.04
CA LEU A 35 0.52 11.78 -5.54
C LEU A 35 1.66 11.54 -4.55
N ILE A 36 2.89 11.92 -4.91
CA ILE A 36 4.08 11.78 -4.06
C ILE A 36 3.89 12.55 -2.74
N ARG A 37 3.31 13.76 -2.79
CA ARG A 37 3.03 14.55 -1.59
C ARG A 37 2.02 13.87 -0.67
N SER A 38 0.91 13.37 -1.23
CA SER A 38 -0.12 12.64 -0.47
C SER A 38 0.43 11.36 0.14
N LEU A 39 1.26 10.63 -0.62
CA LEU A 39 1.94 9.44 -0.14
C LEU A 39 2.87 9.75 1.04
N ALA A 40 3.75 10.74 0.90
CA ALA A 40 4.66 11.14 1.98
C ALA A 40 3.90 11.56 3.24
N ARG A 41 2.77 12.27 3.09
CA ARG A 41 1.92 12.66 4.22
C ARG A 41 1.34 11.43 4.94
N ARG A 42 0.83 10.45 4.19
CA ARG A 42 0.27 9.23 4.76
C ARG A 42 1.33 8.39 5.48
N LEU A 43 2.53 8.31 4.92
CA LEU A 43 3.66 7.60 5.54
C LEU A 43 4.15 8.26 6.84
N ALA A 44 4.04 9.59 6.93
CA ALA A 44 4.41 10.38 8.10
C ALA A 44 3.43 10.27 9.28
N GLU A 45 2.25 9.68 9.08
CA GLU A 45 1.28 9.40 10.16
C GLU A 45 1.71 8.23 11.04
N ASP A 46 2.65 7.39 10.56
CA ASP A 46 3.28 6.27 11.28
C ASP A 46 2.31 5.28 11.98
N GLY A 47 1.08 5.20 11.46
CA GLY A 47 0.07 4.22 11.91
C GLY A 47 0.19 2.86 11.22
N PRO A 48 -0.69 1.90 11.57
CA PRO A 48 -0.71 0.58 10.95
C PRO A 48 -0.96 0.63 9.43
N GLU A 49 -1.77 1.57 8.95
CA GLU A 49 -1.98 1.80 7.52
C GLU A 49 -0.70 2.30 6.84
N ALA A 50 0.10 3.13 7.52
CA ALA A 50 1.39 3.59 6.99
C ALA A 50 2.38 2.44 6.88
N ALA A 51 2.43 1.54 7.87
CA ALA A 51 3.26 0.34 7.81
C ALA A 51 2.87 -0.59 6.65
N ASN A 52 1.58 -0.88 6.48
CA ASN A 52 1.09 -1.69 5.36
C ASN A 52 1.44 -1.05 4.00
N LEU A 53 1.30 0.27 3.89
CA LEU A 53 1.64 1.00 2.68
C LEU A 53 3.14 0.93 2.35
N ARG A 54 4.02 0.99 3.36
CA ARG A 54 5.49 0.79 3.17
C ARG A 54 5.79 -0.59 2.61
N THR A 55 5.19 -1.64 3.17
CA THR A 55 5.39 -3.02 2.70
C THR A 55 4.96 -3.14 1.25
N PHE A 56 3.73 -2.72 0.93
CA PHE A 56 3.19 -2.80 -0.44
C PHE A 56 4.05 -2.02 -1.45
N LEU A 57 4.47 -0.81 -1.11
CA LEU A 57 5.33 -0.01 -1.99
C LEU A 57 6.71 -0.61 -2.16
N SER A 58 7.29 -1.16 -1.09
CA SER A 58 8.61 -1.81 -1.16
C SER A 58 8.57 -3.03 -2.08
N GLU A 59 7.53 -3.86 -1.96
CA GLU A 59 7.32 -5.01 -2.85
C GLU A 59 7.13 -4.57 -4.31
N THR A 60 6.32 -3.53 -4.53
CA THR A 60 6.02 -3.03 -5.89
C THR A 60 7.24 -2.39 -6.56
N VAL A 61 8.01 -1.58 -5.82
CA VAL A 61 9.19 -0.86 -6.35
C VAL A 61 10.39 -1.78 -6.50
N ALA A 62 10.54 -2.81 -5.65
CA ALA A 62 11.58 -3.82 -5.81
C ALA A 62 11.44 -4.62 -7.13
N GLY A 63 10.32 -4.47 -7.83
CA GLY A 63 10.04 -5.19 -9.07
C GLY A 63 9.93 -6.69 -8.85
N GLU A 64 9.70 -7.12 -7.59
CA GLU A 64 9.43 -8.52 -7.30
C GLU A 64 8.15 -8.89 -8.06
N PRO A 65 8.20 -9.91 -8.92
CA PRO A 65 7.00 -10.36 -9.59
C PRO A 65 5.96 -10.67 -8.52
N PRO A 66 4.70 -10.21 -8.67
CA PRO A 66 3.67 -10.46 -7.66
C PRO A 66 3.68 -11.94 -7.35
N LYS A 67 3.75 -12.32 -6.07
CA LYS A 67 3.93 -13.72 -5.62
C LYS A 67 3.00 -14.63 -6.41
N LYS A 68 3.54 -15.26 -7.47
CA LYS A 68 2.75 -16.13 -8.33
C LYS A 68 2.37 -17.34 -7.50
N GLY A 69 1.10 -17.71 -7.54
CA GLY A 69 0.63 -18.92 -6.89
C GLY A 69 0.15 -18.76 -5.45
N GLY A 70 -0.26 -17.58 -4.98
CA GLY A 70 -1.01 -17.47 -3.71
C GLY A 70 -2.27 -18.36 -3.72
N ILE A 71 -3.03 -18.30 -4.82
CA ILE A 71 -4.20 -19.17 -5.03
C ILE A 71 -3.76 -20.64 -5.18
N LEU A 72 -2.73 -20.93 -5.99
CA LEU A 72 -2.22 -22.29 -6.17
C LEU A 72 -1.70 -22.91 -4.87
N ALA A 73 -1.01 -22.14 -4.03
CA ALA A 73 -0.51 -22.56 -2.72
C ALA A 73 -1.65 -22.74 -1.72
N ALA A 74 -2.67 -21.89 -1.76
CA ALA A 74 -3.89 -22.09 -0.97
C ALA A 74 -4.62 -23.38 -1.39
N LEU A 75 -4.77 -23.62 -2.69
CA LEU A 75 -5.37 -24.85 -3.23
C LEU A 75 -4.56 -26.10 -2.86
N ARG A 76 -3.23 -26.05 -2.93
CA ARG A 76 -2.33 -27.16 -2.52
C ARG A 76 -2.35 -27.45 -1.01
N ARG A 77 -2.73 -26.48 -0.18
CA ARG A 77 -2.93 -26.66 1.27
C ARG A 77 -4.37 -26.99 1.63
N SER A 78 -5.27 -27.08 0.64
CA SER A 78 -6.65 -27.45 0.89
C SER A 78 -6.71 -28.89 1.41
N PRO A 79 -7.50 -29.17 2.46
CA PRO A 79 -7.77 -30.54 2.88
C PRO A 79 -8.52 -31.35 1.81
N LEU A 80 -9.01 -30.69 0.76
CA LEU A 80 -9.70 -31.31 -0.38
C LEU A 80 -8.74 -31.69 -1.53
N VAL A 81 -7.42 -31.55 -1.36
CA VAL A 81 -6.45 -32.04 -2.36
C VAL A 81 -6.60 -33.56 -2.50
N GLY A 82 -6.90 -34.03 -3.71
CA GLY A 82 -7.14 -35.45 -4.00
C GLY A 82 -8.57 -35.93 -3.67
N ALA A 83 -9.47 -35.05 -3.21
CA ALA A 83 -10.89 -35.36 -3.15
C ALA A 83 -11.47 -35.35 -4.57
N GLU A 84 -12.24 -36.39 -4.92
CA GLU A 84 -13.05 -36.39 -6.14
C GLU A 84 -14.24 -35.43 -5.95
N LEU A 85 -13.99 -34.15 -6.21
CA LEU A 85 -15.04 -33.14 -6.24
C LEU A 85 -15.69 -33.13 -7.62
N ASP A 86 -17.00 -33.25 -7.67
CA ASP A 86 -17.74 -32.94 -8.89
C ASP A 86 -17.70 -31.43 -9.12
N THR A 87 -16.82 -31.00 -10.02
CA THR A 87 -16.64 -29.59 -10.40
C THR A 87 -17.65 -29.12 -11.43
N ALA A 88 -18.52 -30.01 -11.95
CA ALA A 88 -19.53 -29.61 -12.90
C ALA A 88 -20.54 -28.68 -12.20
N ARG A 89 -20.66 -27.46 -12.70
CA ARG A 89 -21.71 -26.54 -12.26
C ARG A 89 -23.06 -27.11 -12.72
N SER A 90 -23.97 -27.37 -11.78
CA SER A 90 -25.37 -27.70 -12.11
C SER A 90 -26.00 -26.52 -12.86
N ARG A 91 -26.65 -26.82 -13.98
CA ARG A 91 -27.49 -25.86 -14.71
C ARG A 91 -28.92 -26.13 -14.34
N GLU A 92 -29.41 -25.39 -13.35
CA GLU A 92 -30.83 -25.38 -12.99
C GLU A 92 -31.54 -24.25 -13.75
N GLU A 93 -32.81 -24.43 -14.07
CA GLU A 93 -33.63 -23.46 -14.83
C GLU A 93 -33.82 -22.12 -14.09
N GLY A 94 -33.35 -22.01 -12.85
CA GLY A 94 -33.54 -20.84 -12.01
C GLY A 94 -34.93 -20.84 -11.35
N ARG A 95 -35.16 -19.88 -10.46
CA ARG A 95 -36.44 -19.72 -9.78
C ARG A 95 -37.37 -18.87 -10.65
N GLU A 96 -38.60 -19.32 -10.83
CA GLU A 96 -39.66 -18.51 -11.44
C GLU A 96 -39.85 -17.22 -10.62
N ILE A 97 -39.80 -16.08 -11.30
CA ILE A 97 -39.96 -14.75 -10.70
C ILE A 97 -41.13 -14.07 -11.41
N ASP A 98 -42.16 -13.72 -10.63
CA ASP A 98 -43.23 -12.83 -11.11
C ASP A 98 -42.66 -11.42 -11.28
N PHE A 99 -42.86 -10.84 -12.46
CA PHE A 99 -42.50 -9.46 -12.80
C PHE A 99 -43.64 -8.49 -12.51
#